data_AF-A0A2V1BR13-F1
#
_entry.id   AF-A0A2V1BR13-F1
#
_cell.length_a   1.000
_cell.length_b   1.000
_cell.length_c   1.000
_cell.angle_alpha   90.00
_cell.angle_beta   90.00
_cell.angle_gamma   90.00
#
_symmetry.space_group_name_H-M   'P 1'
#
loop_
_entity.id
_entity.type
_entity.pdbx_description
1 polymer ?
#
loop_
_entity_poly.entity_id
_entity_poly.type
_entity_poly.pdbx_seq_one_letter_code
_entity_poly.pdbx_strand_id
1 'polypeptide(L)'
;RFVRISNHDETLIFTGGACLNNERANPTTGFGFAFLPRDIRVSPQVKYGTVAFRLENKSSYGSPAEQTSNRAELRAVIAALQFRAWHRVGWKRIVIATDSEYAINMTSKKVPVKNRDLWELLMKVIKRLTDQGVEVLF
;
A
#
# COMPACT_ATOMS: atom_id res chain seq x y z
N ARG A 1 -5.23 1.97 16.27
CA ARG A 1 -5.20 2.60 14.92
C ARG A 1 -4.48 3.92 15.06
N PHE A 2 -3.86 4.42 14.01
CA PHE A 2 -3.33 5.79 14.01
C PHE A 2 -4.46 6.72 13.60
N VAL A 3 -4.98 7.51 14.53
CA VAL A 3 -6.15 8.38 14.32
C VAL A 3 -5.70 9.83 14.39
N ARG A 4 -6.13 10.67 13.45
CA ARG A 4 -5.79 12.09 13.48
C ARG A 4 -6.50 12.78 14.64
N ILE A 5 -5.74 13.49 15.48
CA ILE A 5 -6.26 14.13 16.71
C ILE A 5 -7.36 15.16 16.39
N SER A 6 -7.22 15.91 15.30
CA SER A 6 -8.20 16.95 14.91
C SER A 6 -9.33 16.44 14.01
N ASN A 7 -9.29 15.17 13.57
CA ASN A 7 -10.38 14.56 12.81
C ASN A 7 -10.40 13.04 13.04
N HIS A 8 -11.35 12.59 13.86
CA HIS A 8 -11.46 11.18 14.24
C HIS A 8 -12.05 10.27 13.15
N ASP A 9 -12.43 10.82 11.99
CA ASP A 9 -12.86 10.06 10.81
C ASP A 9 -11.69 9.77 9.84
N GLU A 10 -10.45 10.07 10.24
CA GLU A 10 -9.23 9.86 9.46
C GLU A 10 -8.22 8.91 10.13
N THR A 11 -7.74 7.94 9.36
CA THR A 11 -6.71 6.99 9.80
C THR A 11 -5.46 7.06 8.94
N LEU A 12 -4.30 6.88 9.57
CA LEU A 12 -3.00 6.78 8.90
C LEU A 12 -2.57 5.31 8.74
N ILE A 13 -2.03 4.98 7.57
CA ILE A 13 -1.41 3.68 7.28
C ILE A 13 -0.02 3.92 6.69
N PHE A 14 0.99 3.31 7.28
CA PHE A 14 2.34 3.30 6.72
C PHE A 14 2.47 2.15 5.73
N THR A 15 3.08 2.38 4.58
CA THR A 15 3.29 1.37 3.53
C THR A 15 4.75 1.37 3.11
N GLY A 16 5.25 0.21 2.69
CA GLY A 16 6.63 0.08 2.23
C GLY A 16 6.86 -1.20 1.43
N GLY A 17 7.81 -1.13 0.51
CA GLY A 17 8.25 -2.20 -0.36
C GLY A 17 9.77 -2.38 -0.30
N ALA A 18 10.24 -3.62 -0.45
CA ALA A 18 11.67 -3.89 -0.47
C ALA A 18 12.00 -4.99 -1.47
N CYS A 19 13.09 -4.81 -2.21
CA CYS A 19 13.63 -5.81 -3.12
C CYS A 19 15.09 -6.08 -2.81
N LEU A 20 15.39 -7.32 -2.40
CA LEU A 20 16.75 -7.84 -2.40
C LEU A 20 17.19 -8.06 -3.85
N ASN A 21 18.43 -7.69 -4.17
CA ASN A 21 18.98 -7.75 -5.54
C ASN A 21 18.12 -6.99 -6.57
N ASN A 22 17.58 -5.82 -6.19
CA ASN A 22 16.83 -4.96 -7.12
C ASN A 22 17.66 -4.65 -8.35
N GLU A 23 17.08 -4.84 -9.54
CA GLU A 23 17.74 -4.66 -10.84
C GLU A 23 18.96 -5.56 -11.08
N ARG A 24 19.10 -6.65 -10.31
CA ARG A 24 20.16 -7.67 -10.44
C ARG A 24 19.56 -9.06 -10.62
N ALA A 25 20.42 -10.07 -10.78
CA ALA A 25 19.99 -11.46 -10.89
C ALA A 25 19.33 -11.97 -9.60
N ASN A 26 18.31 -12.82 -9.75
CA ASN A 26 17.55 -13.44 -8.67
C ASN A 26 16.97 -12.44 -7.63
N PRO A 27 16.19 -11.44 -8.08
CA PRO A 27 15.53 -10.51 -7.18
C PRO A 27 14.50 -11.21 -6.29
N THR A 28 14.44 -10.82 -5.02
CA THR A 28 13.42 -11.29 -4.07
C THR A 28 12.73 -10.08 -3.47
N THR A 29 11.44 -9.94 -3.72
CA THR A 29 10.69 -8.74 -3.38
C THR A 29 9.56 -9.02 -2.40
N GLY A 30 9.38 -8.12 -1.44
CA GLY A 30 8.27 -8.15 -0.48
C GLY A 30 7.68 -6.75 -0.29
N PHE A 31 6.46 -6.72 0.21
CA PHE A 31 5.74 -5.48 0.51
C PHE A 31 4.98 -5.64 1.83
N GLY A 32 4.65 -4.52 2.47
CA GLY A 32 3.84 -4.55 3.67
C GLY A 32 3.33 -3.19 4.10
N PHE A 33 2.49 -3.20 5.13
CA PHE A 33 1.93 -1.98 5.71
C PHE A 33 1.70 -2.13 7.21
N ALA A 34 1.66 -1.01 7.92
CA ALA A 34 1.37 -0.91 9.34
C ALA A 34 0.17 0.03 9.59
N PHE A 35 -0.86 -0.48 10.28
CA PHE A 35 -2.14 0.23 10.48
C PHE A 35 -2.55 0.38 11.96
N LEU A 36 -1.77 -0.20 12.89
CA LEU A 36 -1.95 -0.03 14.33
C LEU A 36 -0.62 0.40 14.98
N PRO A 37 -0.67 1.31 15.98
CA PRO A 37 0.48 1.59 16.81
C PRO A 37 0.87 0.34 17.60
N ARG A 38 2.14 0.30 18.01
CA ARG A 38 2.61 -0.65 19.02
C ARG A 38 1.84 -0.41 20.31
N ASP A 39 1.17 -1.43 20.84
CA ASP A 39 0.56 -1.36 22.17
C ASP A 39 1.42 -2.11 23.19
N ILE A 40 2.32 -1.36 23.81
CA ILE A 40 3.24 -1.87 24.84
C ILE A 40 2.51 -2.38 26.09
N ARG A 41 1.23 -2.00 26.29
CA ARG A 41 0.42 -2.41 27.44
C ARG A 41 -0.15 -3.81 27.26
N VAL A 42 -0.28 -4.29 26.02
CA VAL A 42 -0.82 -5.61 25.69
C VAL A 42 0.27 -6.68 25.73
N SER A 43 1.46 -6.39 25.20
CA SER A 43 2.66 -7.14 25.53
C SER A 43 3.91 -6.36 25.10
N PRO A 44 5.04 -6.48 25.84
CA PRO A 44 6.31 -5.86 25.48
C PRO A 44 6.82 -6.30 24.09
N GLN A 45 6.34 -7.45 23.59
CA GLN A 45 6.77 -8.10 22.36
C GLN A 45 5.82 -7.86 21.17
N VAL A 46 4.66 -7.21 21.38
CA VAL A 46 3.71 -6.92 20.30
C VAL A 46 4.36 -5.94 19.33
N LYS A 47 4.55 -6.40 18.08
CA LYS A 47 4.96 -5.57 16.94
C LYS A 47 3.77 -4.69 16.53
N TYR A 48 4.02 -3.62 15.79
CA TYR A 48 2.96 -2.85 15.13
C TYR A 48 1.94 -3.78 14.46
N GLY A 49 0.69 -3.33 14.31
CA GLY A 49 -0.28 -4.08 13.49
C GLY A 49 0.17 -4.06 12.05
N THR A 50 0.98 -5.04 11.65
CA THR A 50 1.63 -5.14 10.37
C THR A 50 1.10 -6.31 9.56
N VAL A 51 1.11 -6.12 8.25
CA VAL A 51 0.81 -7.15 7.28
C VAL A 51 1.90 -7.09 6.23
N ALA A 52 2.51 -8.22 5.90
CA ALA A 52 3.58 -8.30 4.92
C ALA A 52 3.48 -9.58 4.10
N PHE A 53 3.81 -9.48 2.81
CA PHE A 53 3.76 -10.58 1.87
C PHE A 53 4.91 -10.51 0.89
N ARG A 54 5.22 -11.65 0.26
CA ARG A 54 6.07 -11.72 -0.93
C ARG A 54 5.31 -11.11 -2.12
N LEU A 55 6.02 -10.37 -2.97
CA LEU A 55 5.46 -9.83 -4.21
C LEU A 55 5.12 -10.95 -5.19
N GLU A 56 3.97 -10.85 -5.84
CA GLU A 56 3.49 -11.86 -6.78
C GLU A 56 4.42 -12.02 -7.99
N ASN A 57 4.63 -13.28 -8.43
CA ASN A 57 5.43 -13.59 -9.63
C ASN A 57 4.67 -13.32 -10.95
N LYS A 58 3.36 -13.06 -10.88
CA LYS A 58 2.50 -12.78 -12.03
C LYS A 58 1.77 -11.45 -11.84
N SER A 59 1.54 -10.75 -12.94
CA SER A 59 0.74 -9.53 -12.99
C SER A 59 -0.75 -9.85 -12.82
N SER A 60 -1.57 -8.80 -12.65
CA SER A 60 -3.03 -8.97 -12.66
C SER A 60 -3.58 -9.46 -14.01
N TYR A 61 -2.77 -9.41 -15.09
CA TYR A 61 -3.09 -9.98 -16.40
C TYR A 61 -2.61 -11.42 -16.56
N GLY A 62 -1.98 -12.02 -15.54
CA GLY A 62 -1.47 -13.40 -15.57
C GLY A 62 -0.10 -13.58 -16.25
N SER A 63 0.44 -12.53 -16.88
CA SER A 63 1.81 -12.52 -17.41
C SER A 63 2.86 -12.48 -16.29
N PRO A 64 4.10 -12.92 -16.53
CA PRO A 64 5.18 -12.74 -15.56
C PRO A 64 5.34 -11.28 -15.13
N ALA A 65 5.56 -11.05 -13.83
CA ALA A 65 5.78 -9.73 -13.26
C ALA A 65 7.20 -9.57 -12.72
N GLU A 66 7.81 -8.43 -13.00
CA GLU A 66 9.15 -8.10 -12.50
C GLU A 66 9.16 -7.94 -10.97
N GLN A 67 10.19 -8.46 -10.32
CA GLN A 67 10.43 -8.30 -8.90
C GLN A 67 11.29 -7.04 -8.69
N THR A 68 10.65 -5.90 -8.41
CA THR A 68 11.33 -4.60 -8.23
C THR A 68 10.80 -3.84 -7.02
N SER A 69 11.62 -2.97 -6.42
CA SER A 69 11.20 -2.14 -5.28
C SER A 69 9.99 -1.27 -5.64
N ASN A 70 10.01 -0.58 -6.78
CA ASN A 70 8.90 0.27 -7.23
C ASN A 70 7.56 -0.48 -7.34
N ARG A 71 7.61 -1.74 -7.81
CA ARG A 71 6.41 -2.58 -7.88
C ARG A 71 5.91 -2.97 -6.49
N ALA A 72 6.83 -3.26 -5.58
CA ALA A 72 6.54 -3.58 -4.19
C ALA A 72 5.85 -2.41 -3.47
N GLU A 73 6.35 -1.19 -3.67
CA GLU A 73 5.78 0.02 -3.08
C GLU A 73 4.32 0.22 -3.50
N LEU A 74 4.02 0.17 -4.80
CA LEU A 74 2.63 0.24 -5.27
C LEU A 74 1.77 -0.88 -4.71
N ARG A 75 2.32 -2.09 -4.63
CA ARG A 75 1.58 -3.25 -4.13
C ARG A 75 1.26 -3.12 -2.64
N ALA A 76 2.14 -2.48 -1.85
CA ALA A 76 1.92 -2.17 -0.44
C ALA A 76 0.70 -1.25 -0.25
N VAL A 77 0.62 -0.17 -1.03
CA VAL A 77 -0.52 0.76 -1.02
C VAL A 77 -1.82 0.04 -1.36
N ILE A 78 -1.83 -0.73 -2.46
CA ILE A 78 -3.01 -1.51 -2.87
C ILE A 78 -3.43 -2.48 -1.76
N ALA A 79 -2.48 -3.19 -1.15
CA ALA A 79 -2.76 -4.13 -0.08
C ALA A 79 -3.39 -3.45 1.14
N ALA A 80 -2.86 -2.30 1.56
CA ALA A 80 -3.40 -1.51 2.66
C ALA A 80 -4.85 -1.09 2.39
N LEU A 81 -5.13 -0.57 1.20
CA LEU A 81 -6.47 -0.13 0.81
C LEU A 81 -7.47 -1.29 0.66
N GLN A 82 -7.01 -2.49 0.30
CA GLN A 82 -7.85 -3.68 0.17
C GLN A 82 -8.01 -4.48 1.47
N PHE A 83 -7.17 -4.22 2.47
CA PHE A 83 -7.07 -5.04 3.68
C PHE A 83 -8.40 -5.17 4.45
N ARG A 84 -9.22 -4.12 4.45
CA ARG A 84 -10.52 -4.10 5.14
C ARG A 84 -11.58 -3.40 4.31
N ALA A 85 -12.83 -3.67 4.63
CA ALA A 85 -13.96 -2.87 4.18
C ALA A 85 -13.98 -1.54 4.95
N TRP A 86 -13.05 -0.63 4.62
CA TRP A 86 -12.79 0.61 5.37
C TRP A 86 -14.05 1.47 5.60
N HIS A 87 -14.96 1.52 4.62
CA HIS A 87 -16.27 2.18 4.74
C HIS A 87 -17.13 1.63 5.89
N ARG A 88 -17.08 0.32 6.16
CA ARG A 88 -17.82 -0.32 7.28
C ARG A 88 -17.17 -0.10 8.63
N VAL A 89 -15.89 0.28 8.64
CA VAL A 89 -15.12 0.52 9.84
C VAL A 89 -15.34 1.95 10.37
N GLY A 90 -16.02 2.81 9.59
CA GLY A 90 -16.38 4.18 9.96
C GLY A 90 -15.38 5.25 9.50
N TRP A 91 -14.30 4.86 8.81
CA TRP A 91 -13.32 5.81 8.29
C TRP A 91 -13.85 6.50 7.04
N LYS A 92 -13.81 7.83 7.02
CA LYS A 92 -14.10 8.64 5.82
C LYS A 92 -12.84 8.97 5.04
N ARG A 93 -11.67 8.95 5.68
CA ARG A 93 -10.39 9.25 5.03
C ARG A 93 -9.30 8.28 5.47
N ILE A 94 -8.49 7.86 4.49
CA ILE A 94 -7.29 7.05 4.71
C ILE A 94 -6.11 7.84 4.19
N VAL A 95 -5.14 8.11 5.05
CA VAL A 95 -3.86 8.72 4.69
C VAL A 95 -2.82 7.62 4.53
N ILE A 96 -2.17 7.59 3.38
CA ILE A 96 -1.08 6.66 3.06
C ILE A 96 0.25 7.38 3.28
N ALA A 97 1.00 6.97 4.29
CA ALA A 97 2.39 7.36 4.43
C ALA A 97 3.29 6.34 3.71
N THR A 98 4.07 6.83 2.75
CA THR A 98 5.08 6.06 2.00
C THR A 98 6.31 6.94 1.81
N ASP A 99 7.48 6.32 1.77
CA ASP A 99 8.75 6.95 1.38
C ASP A 99 8.99 6.88 -0.14
N SER A 100 8.09 6.23 -0.88
CA SER A 100 8.21 6.06 -2.32
C SER A 100 7.64 7.24 -3.09
N GLU A 101 8.52 8.10 -3.59
CA GLU A 101 8.13 9.12 -4.58
C GLU A 101 7.43 8.51 -5.80
N TYR A 102 7.81 7.28 -6.18
CA TYR A 102 7.17 6.56 -7.28
C TYR A 102 5.70 6.24 -6.99
N ALA A 103 5.34 5.89 -5.75
CA ALA A 103 3.96 5.63 -5.36
C ALA A 103 3.12 6.93 -5.22
N ILE A 104 3.76 8.05 -4.86
CA ILE A 104 3.10 9.36 -4.73
C ILE A 104 2.86 9.99 -6.11
N ASN A 105 3.84 9.89 -7.02
CA ASN A 105 3.78 10.53 -8.33
C ASN A 105 2.96 9.71 -9.35
N MET A 106 1.64 9.64 -9.11
CA MET A 106 0.65 8.96 -9.96
C MET A 106 0.61 9.50 -11.41
N THR A 107 1.22 10.65 -11.66
CA THR A 107 1.25 11.36 -12.96
C THR A 107 2.57 11.21 -13.71
N SER A 108 3.43 10.25 -13.34
CA SER A 108 4.75 10.09 -13.96
C SER A 108 4.61 9.98 -15.50
N LYS A 109 5.15 10.97 -16.22
CA LYS A 109 5.09 11.13 -17.69
C LYS A 109 5.92 10.10 -18.47
N LYS A 110 6.37 9.02 -17.81
CA LYS A 110 7.26 8.02 -18.44
C LYS A 110 6.43 7.12 -19.36
N VAL A 111 6.75 7.14 -20.65
CA VAL A 111 6.17 6.25 -21.67
C VAL A 111 7.23 5.22 -22.09
N PRO A 112 6.93 3.90 -22.03
CA PRO A 112 5.74 3.29 -21.46
C PRO A 112 5.68 3.38 -19.92
N VAL A 113 4.47 3.48 -19.36
CA VAL A 113 4.26 3.51 -17.91
C VAL A 113 4.60 2.14 -17.32
N LYS A 114 5.72 2.05 -16.60
CA LYS A 114 6.09 0.83 -15.85
C LYS A 114 5.02 0.51 -14.80
N ASN A 115 4.82 -0.78 -14.51
CA ASN A 115 3.83 -1.29 -13.54
C ASN A 115 2.38 -0.86 -13.82
N ARG A 116 2.03 -0.71 -15.11
CA ARG A 116 0.68 -0.30 -15.55
C ARG A 116 -0.44 -1.12 -14.91
N ASP A 117 -0.22 -2.43 -14.76
CA ASP A 117 -1.19 -3.35 -14.17
C ASP A 117 -1.53 -3.01 -12.71
N LEU A 118 -0.55 -2.56 -11.92
CA LEU A 118 -0.76 -2.11 -10.54
C LEU A 118 -1.32 -0.69 -10.50
N TRP A 119 -0.91 0.21 -11.39
CA TRP A 119 -1.51 1.54 -11.48
C TRP A 119 -3.00 1.46 -11.80
N GLU A 120 -3.40 0.64 -12.78
CA GLU A 120 -4.81 0.41 -13.10
C GLU A 120 -5.57 -0.22 -11.93
N LEU A 121 -4.94 -1.15 -11.19
CA LEU A 121 -5.54 -1.74 -9.99
C LEU A 121 -5.70 -0.71 -8.87
N LEU A 122 -4.69 0.14 -8.62
CA LEU A 122 -4.74 1.19 -7.61
C LEU A 122 -5.88 2.17 -7.90
N MET A 123 -5.99 2.64 -9.15
CA MET A 123 -7.07 3.55 -9.56
C MET A 123 -8.45 2.92 -9.39
N LYS A 124 -8.60 1.62 -9.70
CA LYS A 124 -9.85 0.88 -9.45
C LYS A 124 -10.18 0.80 -7.96
N VAL A 125 -9.19 0.57 -7.11
CA VAL A 125 -9.36 0.48 -5.65
C VAL A 125 -9.72 1.83 -5.05
N ILE A 126 -9.02 2.90 -5.44
CA ILE A 126 -9.32 4.27 -5.00
C ILE A 126 -10.73 4.66 -5.42
N LYS A 127 -11.08 4.48 -6.70
CA LYS A 127 -12.43 4.78 -7.20
C LYS A 127 -13.50 4.05 -6.40
N ARG A 128 -13.33 2.75 -6.16
CA ARG A 128 -14.28 1.96 -5.36
C ARG A 128 -14.43 2.49 -3.93
N LEU A 129 -13.34 2.93 -3.30
CA LEU A 129 -13.39 3.54 -1.97
C LEU A 129 -14.11 4.89 -1.99
N THR A 130 -13.84 5.72 -3.00
CA THR A 130 -14.52 7.00 -3.20
C THR A 130 -16.03 6.79 -3.41
N ASP A 131 -16.43 5.82 -4.23
CA ASP A 131 -17.84 5.45 -4.44
C ASP A 131 -18.51 4.95 -3.14
N GLN A 132 -17.71 4.47 -2.17
CA GLN A 132 -18.14 4.06 -0.84
C GLN A 132 -18.03 5.17 0.22
N GLY A 133 -17.72 6.41 -0.18
CA GLY A 133 -17.60 7.56 0.73
C GLY A 133 -16.28 7.62 1.50
N VAL A 134 -15.22 6.94 1.03
CA VAL A 134 -13.89 6.94 1.63
C VAL A 134 -12.88 7.59 0.70
N GLU A 135 -12.32 8.72 1.13
CA GLU A 135 -11.25 9.42 0.43
C GLU A 135 -9.87 8.80 0.75
N VAL A 136 -9.00 8.73 -0.25
CA VAL A 136 -7.61 8.29 -0.10
C VAL A 136 -6.69 9.47 -0.33
N LEU A 137 -5.83 9.74 0.64
CA LEU A 137 -4.84 10.82 0.66
C LEU A 137 -3.44 10.22 0.72
N PHE A 138 -2.46 10.93 0.18
CA PHE A 138 -1.02 10.62 0.24
C PHE A 138 -0.29 11.78 0.93
#